data_AF-A0A9E3Y057-F1
#
_entry.id   AF-A0A9E3Y057-F1
#
_cell.length_a   1.000
_cell.length_b   1.000
_cell.length_c   1.000
_cell.angle_alpha   90.00
_cell.angle_beta   90.00
_cell.angle_gamma   90.00
#
_symmetry.space_group_name_H-M   'P 1'
#
loop_
_entity.id
_entity.type
_entity.pdbx_description
1 polymer ?
#
loop_
_entity_poly.entity_id
_entity_poly.type
_entity_poly.pdbx_seq_one_letter_code
_entity_poly.pdbx_strand_id
1 'polypeptide(L)'
;VSGGTVLVTRAYEGLEAATVTIDGGTVGVTTSDDGLNGSALVINGGDTTVDALGDGIDINGSITMTGGTVTVVGPTENMNGPIDYDGTFDISGGTIVATGSAGMAMAPSQSSSQGSLLATFATQQAGSTVEVRAADGTVVLAVTPSRQFASIALSTPALQDGVTYEIVVNGTVVASTTTADAVSQSGPGGGQGGPGGNRPQP
;
A
#
# COMPACT_ATOMS: atom_id res chain seq x y z
N VAL A 1 -0.26 -14.83 12.30
CA VAL A 1 -0.82 -15.84 11.38
C VAL A 1 0.33 -16.62 10.75
N SER A 2 0.45 -17.92 11.01
CA SER A 2 1.55 -18.75 10.48
C SER A 2 1.17 -19.62 9.27
N GLY A 3 -0.13 -19.71 8.95
CA GLY A 3 -0.67 -20.54 7.89
C GLY A 3 -2.20 -20.66 7.96
N GLY A 4 -2.78 -21.41 7.03
CA GLY A 4 -4.22 -21.60 6.94
C GLY A 4 -4.95 -20.38 6.37
N THR A 5 -6.25 -20.28 6.64
CA THR A 5 -7.10 -19.19 6.16
C THR A 5 -7.71 -18.44 7.33
N VAL A 6 -7.51 -17.13 7.37
CA VAL A 6 -8.11 -16.21 8.34
C VAL A 6 -8.93 -15.18 7.55
N LEU A 7 -10.24 -15.19 7.74
CA LEU A 7 -11.15 -14.22 7.09
C LEU A 7 -11.92 -13.45 8.14
N VAL A 8 -11.63 -12.15 8.23
CA VAL A 8 -12.41 -11.17 8.97
C VAL A 8 -13.31 -10.47 7.95
N THR A 9 -14.54 -10.96 7.79
CA THR A 9 -15.43 -10.46 6.72
C THR A 9 -16.16 -9.17 7.09
N ARG A 10 -16.14 -8.79 8.37
CA ARG A 10 -16.65 -7.51 8.89
C ARG A 10 -16.17 -7.30 10.31
N ALA A 11 -15.50 -6.18 10.57
CA ALA A 11 -15.16 -5.73 11.91
C ALA A 11 -15.07 -4.20 11.95
N TYR A 12 -14.93 -3.63 13.15
CA TYR A 12 -14.57 -2.22 13.30
C TYR A 12 -13.13 -2.06 12.82
N GLU A 13 -12.19 -2.68 13.53
CA GLU A 13 -10.81 -2.91 13.11
C GLU A 13 -10.56 -4.39 12.82
N GLY A 14 -9.56 -4.70 12.01
CA GLY A 14 -9.30 -6.04 11.53
C GLY A 14 -8.38 -6.86 12.42
N LEU A 15 -7.10 -6.98 12.01
CA LEU A 15 -6.10 -7.61 12.87
C LEU A 15 -5.44 -6.53 13.72
N GLU A 16 -5.69 -6.56 15.02
CA GLU A 16 -5.20 -5.58 15.98
C GLU A 16 -4.34 -6.25 17.06
N ALA A 17 -3.10 -5.76 17.24
CA ALA A 17 -2.21 -6.19 18.32
C ALA A 17 -1.04 -5.21 18.48
N ALA A 18 -0.34 -5.24 19.62
CA ALA A 18 0.95 -4.53 19.75
C ALA A 18 1.95 -4.93 18.64
N THR A 19 1.93 -6.19 18.21
CA THR A 19 2.63 -6.64 17.00
C THR A 19 1.77 -7.64 16.25
N VAL A 20 1.50 -7.33 14.98
CA VAL A 20 0.86 -8.26 14.05
C VAL A 20 1.97 -8.94 13.25
N THR A 21 2.01 -10.28 13.28
CA THR A 21 2.98 -11.07 12.50
C THR A 21 2.25 -12.00 11.53
N ILE A 22 2.61 -11.95 10.25
CA ILE A 22 2.09 -12.81 9.18
C ILE A 22 3.26 -13.56 8.54
N ASP A 23 3.41 -14.85 8.89
CA ASP A 23 4.46 -15.71 8.33
C ASP A 23 3.98 -16.50 7.11
N GLY A 24 2.67 -16.63 6.93
CA GLY A 24 2.08 -17.41 5.84
C GLY A 24 0.57 -17.53 5.91
N GLY A 25 -0.01 -18.27 4.96
CA GLY A 25 -1.46 -18.48 4.84
C GLY A 25 -2.15 -17.42 4.00
N THR A 26 -3.49 -17.43 4.03
CA THR A 26 -4.36 -16.45 3.39
C THR A 26 -5.07 -15.64 4.46
N VAL A 27 -4.89 -14.33 4.43
CA VAL A 27 -5.52 -13.37 5.35
C VAL A 27 -6.41 -12.44 4.52
N GLY A 28 -7.69 -12.37 4.86
CA GLY A 28 -8.62 -11.42 4.26
C GLY A 28 -9.30 -10.61 5.34
N VAL A 29 -9.25 -9.29 5.24
CA VAL A 29 -9.81 -8.37 6.23
C VAL A 29 -10.72 -7.37 5.55
N THR A 30 -11.93 -7.20 6.08
CA THR A 30 -12.89 -6.17 5.66
C THR A 30 -13.39 -5.40 6.88
N THR A 31 -13.12 -4.10 6.93
CA THR A 31 -13.28 -3.27 8.14
C THR A 31 -14.01 -1.97 7.86
N SER A 32 -14.66 -1.43 8.89
CA SER A 32 -15.28 -0.09 8.85
C SER A 32 -14.36 1.03 9.33
N ASP A 33 -13.25 0.67 9.95
CA ASP A 33 -12.13 1.54 10.32
C ASP A 33 -10.86 0.85 9.80
N ASP A 34 -9.85 0.65 10.65
CA ASP A 34 -8.53 0.21 10.19
C ASP A 34 -8.43 -1.29 9.90
N GLY A 35 -7.65 -1.64 8.88
CA GLY A 35 -7.47 -3.02 8.44
C GLY A 35 -6.50 -3.80 9.34
N LEU A 36 -5.24 -3.39 9.34
CA LEU A 36 -4.19 -3.93 10.21
C LEU A 36 -3.74 -2.82 11.16
N ASN A 37 -4.00 -2.95 12.45
CA ASN A 37 -3.65 -1.93 13.45
C ASN A 37 -2.64 -2.49 14.47
N GLY A 38 -1.63 -1.70 14.84
CA GLY A 38 -0.70 -2.05 15.90
C GLY A 38 0.46 -1.09 16.08
N SER A 39 1.41 -1.48 16.94
CA SER A 39 2.69 -0.76 17.09
C SER A 39 3.77 -1.29 16.16
N ALA A 40 3.60 -2.50 15.62
CA ALA A 40 4.50 -3.09 14.65
C ALA A 40 3.78 -4.11 13.75
N LEU A 41 4.21 -4.19 12.50
CA LEU A 41 3.74 -5.17 11.54
C LEU A 41 4.94 -5.91 10.93
N VAL A 42 4.91 -7.23 10.97
CA VAL A 42 5.93 -8.09 10.37
C VAL A 42 5.28 -9.03 9.38
N ILE A 43 5.70 -8.97 8.12
CA ILE A 43 5.20 -9.82 7.04
C ILE A 43 6.37 -10.58 6.42
N ASN A 44 6.41 -11.88 6.69
CA ASN A 44 7.43 -12.79 6.15
C ASN A 44 6.91 -13.61 4.96
N GLY A 45 5.60 -13.72 4.79
CA GLY A 45 4.99 -14.55 3.76
C GLY A 45 3.46 -14.48 3.75
N GLY A 46 2.85 -15.32 2.91
CA GLY A 46 1.40 -15.42 2.79
C GLY A 46 0.79 -14.45 1.77
N ASP A 47 -0.53 -14.49 1.67
CA ASP A 47 -1.35 -13.63 0.83
C ASP A 47 -2.35 -12.87 1.71
N THR A 48 -2.17 -11.57 1.83
CA THR A 48 -2.96 -10.68 2.69
C THR A 48 -3.73 -9.70 1.83
N THR A 49 -5.06 -9.71 1.94
CA THR A 49 -5.94 -8.70 1.35
C THR A 49 -6.62 -7.90 2.43
N VAL A 50 -6.54 -6.58 2.34
CA VAL A 50 -7.16 -5.63 3.25
C VAL A 50 -8.09 -4.73 2.48
N ASP A 51 -9.35 -4.68 2.90
CA ASP A 51 -10.39 -3.81 2.37
C ASP A 51 -10.94 -2.96 3.53
N ALA A 52 -10.44 -1.72 3.65
CA ALA A 52 -10.70 -0.85 4.80
C ALA A 52 -11.44 0.44 4.40
N LEU A 53 -12.28 0.93 5.31
CA LEU A 53 -12.85 2.29 5.22
C LEU A 53 -11.99 3.33 5.96
N GLY A 54 -11.31 2.90 7.02
CA GLY A 54 -10.22 3.62 7.67
C GLY A 54 -8.88 3.39 6.96
N ASP A 55 -7.79 3.46 7.71
CA ASP A 55 -6.48 3.14 7.18
C ASP A 55 -6.39 1.66 6.81
N GLY A 56 -5.77 1.37 5.67
CA GLY A 56 -5.56 -0.02 5.29
C GLY A 56 -4.60 -0.72 6.27
N ILE A 57 -3.48 -0.07 6.51
CA ILE A 57 -2.48 -0.47 7.50
C ILE A 57 -2.25 0.77 8.36
N ASP A 58 -2.54 0.71 9.66
CA ASP A 58 -2.25 1.78 10.64
C ASP A 58 -1.24 1.25 11.65
N ILE A 59 0.02 1.68 11.54
CA ILE A 59 1.09 1.21 12.41
C ILE A 59 1.77 2.38 13.10
N ASN A 60 1.48 2.52 14.40
CA ASN A 60 2.07 3.53 15.29
C ASN A 60 3.55 3.24 15.65
N GLY A 61 4.27 2.58 14.74
CA GLY A 61 5.67 2.22 14.82
C GLY A 61 6.17 1.77 13.46
N SER A 62 6.83 0.60 13.37
CA SER A 62 7.51 0.18 12.14
C SER A 62 6.91 -1.08 11.51
N ILE A 63 6.99 -1.13 10.19
CA ILE A 63 6.61 -2.25 9.34
C ILE A 63 7.89 -2.89 8.79
N THR A 64 7.97 -4.21 8.85
CA THR A 64 9.03 -5.00 8.21
C THR A 64 8.40 -6.02 7.28
N MET A 65 8.79 -6.00 6.01
CA MET A 65 8.33 -6.96 5.01
C MET A 65 9.50 -7.64 4.30
N THR A 66 9.57 -8.96 4.40
CA THR A 66 10.62 -9.79 3.78
C THR A 66 10.07 -10.74 2.72
N GLY A 67 8.74 -10.88 2.61
CA GLY A 67 8.10 -11.76 1.65
C GLY A 67 6.58 -11.60 1.64
N GLY A 68 5.90 -12.47 0.89
CA GLY A 68 4.45 -12.49 0.78
C GLY A 68 3.88 -11.51 -0.25
N THR A 69 2.55 -11.51 -0.35
CA THR A 69 1.78 -10.61 -1.19
C THR A 69 0.77 -9.87 -0.32
N VAL A 70 0.72 -8.55 -0.45
CA VAL A 70 -0.19 -7.67 0.29
C VAL A 70 -0.95 -6.79 -0.70
N THR A 71 -2.27 -6.89 -0.68
CA THR A 71 -3.17 -6.02 -1.45
C THR A 71 -3.98 -5.20 -0.47
N VAL A 72 -3.89 -3.88 -0.56
CA VAL A 72 -4.69 -2.95 0.25
C VAL A 72 -5.61 -2.13 -0.65
N VAL A 73 -6.89 -2.11 -0.29
CA VAL A 73 -7.93 -1.40 -1.02
C VAL A 73 -8.68 -0.47 -0.08
N GLY A 74 -8.69 0.81 -0.45
CA GLY A 74 -9.18 1.88 0.40
C GLY A 74 -8.06 2.56 1.18
N PRO A 75 -8.38 3.61 1.95
CA PRO A 75 -9.70 4.24 2.07
C PRO A 75 -10.06 5.09 0.86
N THR A 76 -11.32 5.54 0.78
CA THR A 76 -11.73 6.59 -0.17
C THR A 76 -11.64 7.99 0.43
N GLU A 77 -11.55 8.10 1.75
CA GLU A 77 -11.50 9.37 2.48
C GLU A 77 -10.08 9.91 2.56
N ASN A 78 -9.92 11.23 2.48
CA ASN A 78 -8.60 11.88 2.42
C ASN A 78 -7.90 12.01 3.77
N MET A 79 -8.60 11.75 4.88
CA MET A 79 -8.03 11.84 6.24
C MET A 79 -7.46 10.50 6.72
N ASN A 80 -7.49 9.48 5.85
CA ASN A 80 -6.97 8.14 6.04
C ASN A 80 -6.10 7.78 4.80
N GLY A 81 -5.14 6.87 4.95
CA GLY A 81 -4.20 6.39 3.95
C GLY A 81 -4.29 4.86 3.74
N PRO A 82 -3.96 4.36 2.53
CA PRO A 82 -3.83 2.91 2.32
C PRO A 82 -2.73 2.29 3.18
N ILE A 83 -1.70 3.07 3.48
CA ILE A 83 -0.57 2.72 4.33
C ILE A 83 -0.33 3.92 5.23
N ASP A 84 -0.42 3.71 6.53
CA ASP A 84 -0.05 4.65 7.59
C ASP A 84 0.98 4.03 8.54
N TYR A 85 2.08 4.74 8.77
CA TYR A 85 3.10 4.34 9.73
C TYR A 85 3.90 5.52 10.28
N ASP A 86 4.19 5.48 11.59
CA ASP A 86 4.97 6.52 12.28
C ASP A 86 6.50 6.35 12.15
N GLY A 87 6.96 5.10 12.08
CA GLY A 87 8.37 4.73 12.06
C GLY A 87 8.90 4.55 10.65
N THR A 88 9.41 3.35 10.35
CA THR A 88 9.81 2.97 9.00
C THR A 88 8.94 1.86 8.46
N PHE A 89 8.80 1.80 7.15
CA PHE A 89 8.36 0.61 6.45
C PHE A 89 9.54 0.10 5.63
N ASP A 90 10.27 -0.84 6.21
CA ASP A 90 11.43 -1.48 5.58
C ASP A 90 11.00 -2.73 4.81
N ILE A 91 11.14 -2.68 3.48
CA ILE A 91 10.84 -3.80 2.59
C ILE A 91 12.11 -4.34 1.92
N SER A 92 12.24 -5.67 1.92
CA SER A 92 13.37 -6.41 1.33
C SER A 92 12.95 -7.59 0.45
N GLY A 93 11.65 -7.87 0.39
CA GLY A 93 11.10 -8.94 -0.43
C GLY A 93 9.57 -8.92 -0.44
N GLY A 94 8.99 -9.65 -1.39
CA GLY A 94 7.53 -9.75 -1.56
C GLY A 94 6.93 -8.59 -2.36
N THR A 95 5.61 -8.58 -2.48
CA THR A 95 4.85 -7.59 -3.25
C THR A 95 3.82 -6.92 -2.37
N ILE A 96 3.82 -5.59 -2.34
CA ILE A 96 2.71 -4.79 -1.80
C ILE A 96 2.16 -3.87 -2.87
N VAL A 97 0.84 -3.87 -3.01
CA VAL A 97 0.08 -2.87 -3.76
C VAL A 97 -0.98 -2.28 -2.83
N ALA A 98 -1.02 -0.95 -2.75
CA ALA A 98 -2.01 -0.24 -1.97
C ALA A 98 -2.68 0.84 -2.81
N THR A 99 -4.00 0.78 -2.92
CA THR A 99 -4.80 1.75 -3.68
C THR A 99 -5.84 2.38 -2.78
N GLY A 100 -5.94 3.72 -2.79
CA GLY A 100 -6.98 4.43 -2.04
C GLY A 100 -6.92 5.93 -2.28
N SER A 101 -7.16 6.72 -1.25
CA SER A 101 -7.20 8.18 -1.33
C SER A 101 -5.82 8.76 -1.72
N ALA A 102 -5.81 9.95 -2.30
CA ALA A 102 -4.57 10.69 -2.55
C ALA A 102 -4.15 11.58 -1.36
N GLY A 103 -5.00 11.70 -0.33
CA GLY A 103 -4.83 12.67 0.75
C GLY A 103 -3.66 12.36 1.68
N MET A 104 -3.55 11.11 2.15
CA MET A 104 -2.46 10.63 3.02
C MET A 104 -1.78 9.40 2.40
N ALA A 105 -1.63 9.39 1.08
CA ALA A 105 -1.01 8.27 0.40
C ALA A 105 0.49 8.19 0.74
N MET A 106 0.92 7.05 1.27
CA MET A 106 2.32 6.76 1.55
C MET A 106 2.77 5.49 0.84
N ALA A 107 4.09 5.33 0.74
CA ALA A 107 4.75 4.15 0.20
C ALA A 107 5.81 3.65 1.19
N PRO A 108 6.38 2.45 0.99
CA PRO A 108 7.48 1.96 1.79
C PRO A 108 8.64 2.97 1.88
N SER A 109 9.37 2.92 2.99
CA SER A 109 10.40 3.90 3.31
C SER A 109 11.56 3.87 2.32
N GLN A 110 12.19 5.03 2.13
CA GLN A 110 13.35 5.26 1.27
C GLN A 110 14.59 4.46 1.68
N SER A 111 14.63 3.95 2.93
CA SER A 111 15.68 3.08 3.45
C SER A 111 15.56 1.63 2.98
N SER A 112 14.48 1.28 2.30
CA SER A 112 14.20 -0.09 1.87
C SER A 112 15.20 -0.58 0.83
N SER A 113 15.53 -1.87 0.90
CA SER A 113 16.40 -2.51 -0.09
C SER A 113 15.67 -2.92 -1.37
N GLN A 114 14.33 -2.95 -1.34
CA GLN A 114 13.49 -3.18 -2.51
C GLN A 114 12.81 -1.86 -2.89
N GLY A 115 12.97 -1.45 -4.16
CA GLY A 115 12.41 -0.21 -4.69
C GLY A 115 10.88 -0.14 -4.59
N SER A 116 10.37 1.09 -4.54
CA SER A 116 8.93 1.37 -4.49
C SER A 116 8.57 2.60 -5.32
N LEU A 117 7.28 2.73 -5.64
CA LEU A 117 6.71 3.90 -6.29
C LEU A 117 5.42 4.35 -5.61
N LEU A 118 5.10 5.63 -5.75
CA LEU A 118 3.87 6.24 -5.29
C LEU A 118 3.34 7.20 -6.35
N ALA A 119 2.18 6.92 -6.93
CA ALA A 119 1.55 7.87 -7.85
C ALA A 119 0.22 8.34 -7.31
N THR A 120 -0.10 9.62 -7.52
CA THR A 120 -1.44 10.17 -7.31
C THR A 120 -1.98 10.71 -8.63
N PHE A 121 -3.29 10.63 -8.81
CA PHE A 121 -3.98 10.98 -10.06
C PHE A 121 -5.45 11.33 -9.78
N ALA A 122 -6.17 11.76 -10.82
CA ALA A 122 -7.60 12.01 -10.70
C ALA A 122 -8.35 10.74 -10.30
N THR A 123 -9.36 10.85 -9.44
CA THR A 123 -10.12 9.70 -8.92
C THR A 123 -10.63 8.78 -10.03
N GLN A 124 -10.35 7.48 -9.85
CA GLN A 124 -10.75 6.39 -10.71
C GLN A 124 -11.87 5.58 -10.05
N GLN A 125 -12.67 4.91 -10.88
CA GLN A 125 -13.83 4.14 -10.42
C GLN A 125 -13.43 2.76 -9.90
N ALA A 126 -14.15 2.27 -8.89
CA ALA A 126 -14.06 0.88 -8.45
C ALA A 126 -14.26 -0.08 -9.63
N GLY A 127 -13.51 -1.19 -9.63
CA GLY A 127 -13.55 -2.17 -10.73
C GLY A 127 -12.76 -1.77 -11.97
N SER A 128 -12.10 -0.60 -12.00
CA SER A 128 -11.16 -0.27 -13.07
C SER A 128 -9.91 -1.14 -12.97
N THR A 129 -9.41 -1.62 -14.11
CA THR A 129 -8.13 -2.35 -14.16
C THR A 129 -6.98 -1.35 -14.15
N VAL A 130 -6.05 -1.53 -13.22
CA VAL A 130 -4.81 -0.77 -13.12
C VAL A 130 -3.65 -1.66 -13.53
N GLU A 131 -2.82 -1.19 -14.45
CA GLU A 131 -1.54 -1.80 -14.81
C GLU A 131 -0.42 -0.82 -14.47
N VAL A 132 0.68 -1.34 -13.92
CA VAL A 132 1.95 -0.63 -13.82
C VAL A 132 2.86 -1.19 -14.90
N ARG A 133 3.28 -0.34 -15.84
CA ARG A 133 3.94 -0.76 -17.08
C ARG A 133 5.26 -0.03 -17.29
N ALA A 134 6.33 -0.78 -17.56
CA ALA A 134 7.61 -0.21 -17.97
C ALA A 134 7.55 0.35 -19.40
N ALA A 135 8.51 1.19 -19.77
CA ALA A 135 8.58 1.82 -21.09
C ALA A 135 8.65 0.82 -22.27
N ASP A 136 9.13 -0.41 -22.03
CA ASP A 136 9.20 -1.48 -23.02
C ASP A 136 7.88 -2.26 -23.19
N GLY A 137 6.84 -1.88 -22.44
CA GLY A 137 5.53 -2.52 -22.46
C GLY A 137 5.36 -3.63 -21.42
N THR A 138 6.39 -3.97 -20.65
CA THR A 138 6.31 -4.99 -19.60
C THR A 138 5.39 -4.54 -18.47
N VAL A 139 4.34 -5.32 -18.19
CA VAL A 139 3.45 -5.10 -17.04
C VAL A 139 4.04 -5.78 -15.81
N VAL A 140 4.36 -5.00 -14.77
CA VAL A 140 4.95 -5.48 -13.51
C VAL A 140 3.92 -5.70 -12.40
N LEU A 141 2.71 -5.17 -12.57
CA LEU A 141 1.56 -5.37 -11.69
C LEU A 141 0.27 -5.15 -12.49
N ALA A 142 -0.75 -5.97 -12.24
CA ALA A 142 -2.12 -5.70 -12.64
C ALA A 142 -3.07 -5.95 -11.45
N VAL A 143 -3.94 -4.98 -11.14
CA VAL A 143 -4.94 -5.07 -10.06
C VAL A 143 -6.26 -4.44 -10.46
N THR A 144 -7.34 -4.87 -9.81
CA THR A 144 -8.69 -4.32 -9.99
C THR A 144 -9.28 -3.96 -8.62
N PRO A 145 -9.01 -2.74 -8.10
CA PRO A 145 -9.47 -2.33 -6.78
C PRO A 145 -11.01 -2.39 -6.64
N SER A 146 -11.52 -2.92 -5.53
CA SER A 146 -12.95 -2.96 -5.20
C SER A 146 -13.55 -1.61 -4.80
N ARG A 147 -12.71 -0.57 -4.63
CA ARG A 147 -13.10 0.79 -4.22
C ARG A 147 -12.63 1.83 -5.22
N GLN A 148 -13.21 3.03 -5.15
CA GLN A 148 -12.65 4.19 -5.83
C GLN A 148 -11.25 4.49 -5.26
N PHE A 149 -10.36 5.00 -6.11
CA PHE A 149 -8.98 5.28 -5.72
C PHE A 149 -8.43 6.46 -6.52
N ALA A 150 -7.50 7.17 -5.94
CA ALA A 150 -6.78 8.30 -6.53
C ALA A 150 -5.26 8.19 -6.31
N SER A 151 -4.79 7.09 -5.69
CA SER A 151 -3.40 6.78 -5.49
C SER A 151 -3.09 5.30 -5.73
N ILE A 152 -1.82 5.02 -6.00
CA ILE A 152 -1.24 3.68 -5.93
C ILE A 152 0.16 3.76 -5.32
N ALA A 153 0.40 2.96 -4.28
CA ALA A 153 1.73 2.62 -3.80
C ALA A 153 2.05 1.19 -4.23
N LEU A 154 3.26 0.97 -4.74
CA LEU A 154 3.70 -0.36 -5.15
C LEU A 154 5.16 -0.58 -4.75
N SER A 155 5.45 -1.75 -4.20
CA SER A 155 6.77 -2.35 -4.20
C SER A 155 6.66 -3.81 -4.63
N THR A 156 7.55 -4.23 -5.53
CA THR A 156 7.62 -5.61 -6.03
C THR A 156 9.03 -5.89 -6.56
N PRO A 157 9.54 -7.13 -6.53
CA PRO A 157 10.87 -7.45 -7.06
C PRO A 157 11.01 -7.20 -8.57
N ALA A 158 9.89 -6.98 -9.28
CA ALA A 158 9.88 -6.64 -10.70
C ALA A 158 10.19 -5.16 -10.97
N LEU A 159 10.18 -4.30 -9.95
CA LEU A 159 10.66 -2.93 -10.06
C LEU A 159 12.18 -2.91 -10.17
N GLN A 160 12.69 -2.05 -11.02
CA GLN A 160 14.13 -1.83 -11.23
C GLN A 160 14.45 -0.37 -10.94
N ASP A 161 15.55 -0.09 -10.25
CA ASP A 161 15.92 1.27 -9.88
C ASP A 161 16.22 2.14 -11.10
N GLY A 162 15.77 3.39 -11.07
CA GLY A 162 15.95 4.37 -12.14
C GLY A 162 15.03 4.19 -13.35
N VAL A 163 14.10 3.22 -13.32
CA VAL A 163 13.18 2.95 -14.42
C VAL A 163 11.87 3.73 -14.25
N THR A 164 11.42 4.39 -15.33
CA THR A 164 10.09 5.01 -15.38
C THR A 164 9.01 3.98 -15.68
N TYR A 165 7.98 3.99 -14.85
CA TYR A 165 6.77 3.20 -15.02
C TYR A 165 5.56 4.10 -15.27
N GLU A 166 4.70 3.70 -16.20
CA GLU A 166 3.39 4.29 -16.43
C GLU A 166 2.35 3.60 -15.55
N ILE A 167 1.46 4.39 -14.96
CA ILE A 167 0.24 3.91 -14.32
C ILE A 167 -0.88 4.02 -15.33
N VAL A 168 -1.42 2.87 -15.73
CA VAL A 168 -2.40 2.74 -16.80
C VAL A 168 -3.71 2.27 -16.20
N VAL A 169 -4.79 3.03 -16.39
CA VAL A 169 -6.12 2.67 -15.91
C VAL A 169 -7.03 2.47 -17.11
N ASN A 170 -7.58 1.26 -17.27
CA ASN A 170 -8.41 0.86 -18.40
C ASN A 170 -7.78 1.25 -19.77
N GLY A 171 -6.47 1.04 -19.91
CA GLY A 171 -5.71 1.37 -21.12
C GLY A 171 -5.27 2.83 -21.27
N THR A 172 -5.65 3.73 -20.35
CA THR A 172 -5.25 5.15 -20.38
C THR A 172 -4.13 5.41 -19.37
N VAL A 173 -3.03 6.03 -19.79
CA VAL A 173 -1.99 6.48 -18.86
C VAL A 173 -2.54 7.63 -18.03
N VAL A 174 -2.59 7.46 -16.70
CA VAL A 174 -3.10 8.47 -15.75
C VAL A 174 -1.97 9.15 -14.95
N ALA A 175 -0.82 8.49 -14.83
CA ALA A 175 0.38 9.00 -14.19
C ALA A 175 1.61 8.25 -14.72
N SER A 176 2.80 8.78 -14.47
CA SER A 176 4.06 8.06 -14.65
C SER A 176 5.04 8.49 -13.59
N THR A 177 5.87 7.54 -13.15
CA THR A 177 6.82 7.80 -12.07
C THR A 177 8.05 6.92 -12.21
N THR A 178 9.20 7.43 -11.77
CA THR A 178 10.48 6.72 -11.88
C THR A 178 10.85 6.15 -10.55
N THR A 179 11.00 4.84 -10.43
CA THR A 179 11.58 4.23 -9.24
C THR A 179 12.93 4.88 -8.94
N ALA A 180 13.11 5.36 -7.73
CA ALA A 180 14.45 5.45 -7.16
C ALA A 180 14.57 4.33 -6.13
N ASP A 181 15.73 4.24 -5.47
CA ASP A 181 15.92 3.47 -4.22
C ASP A 181 14.87 3.86 -3.13
N ALA A 182 14.00 4.82 -3.43
CA ALA A 182 13.08 5.53 -2.58
C ALA A 182 11.92 6.21 -3.36
N VAL A 183 10.73 6.25 -2.75
CA VAL A 183 9.45 6.80 -3.26
C VAL A 183 9.57 7.93 -4.28
N SER A 184 9.14 7.67 -5.50
CA SER A 184 8.88 8.70 -6.51
C SER A 184 7.43 9.14 -6.44
N GLN A 185 7.16 10.43 -6.21
CA GLN A 185 5.83 11.01 -6.25
C GLN A 185 5.61 11.75 -7.58
N SER A 186 4.58 11.37 -8.33
CA SER A 186 4.11 12.13 -9.48
C SER A 186 2.70 12.67 -9.19
N GLY A 187 2.54 13.99 -9.05
CA GLY A 187 1.25 14.63 -8.87
C GLY A 187 1.34 16.17 -8.87
N PRO A 188 0.29 16.90 -9.30
CA PRO A 188 0.26 18.36 -9.32
C PRO A 188 0.08 18.91 -7.90
N GLY A 189 1.14 18.84 -7.09
CA GLY A 189 1.10 19.34 -5.70
C GLY A 189 2.18 18.82 -4.76
N GLY A 190 3.34 18.39 -5.27
CA GLY A 190 4.45 17.85 -4.46
C GLY A 190 5.02 18.85 -3.46
N GLY A 191 4.33 19.05 -2.34
CA GLY A 191 4.88 19.59 -1.11
C GLY A 191 5.52 18.45 -0.33
N GLN A 192 6.79 18.63 0.02
CA GLN A 192 7.53 17.73 0.91
C GLN A 192 6.76 17.56 2.24
N GLY A 193 6.01 16.46 2.37
CA GLY A 193 5.43 16.01 3.64
C GLY A 193 6.50 15.30 4.45
N GLY A 194 7.39 16.09 5.09
CA GLY A 194 8.28 15.59 6.12
C GLY A 194 7.50 15.16 7.38
N PRO A 195 8.12 14.34 8.24
CA PRO A 195 7.44 13.54 9.26
C PRO A 195 6.86 14.44 10.34
N GLY A 196 5.58 14.28 10.65
CA GLY A 196 4.99 15.06 11.74
C GLY A 196 3.48 14.93 11.83
N GLY A 197 3.05 14.02 12.70
CA GLY A 197 1.64 13.91 13.05
C GLY A 197 1.40 13.22 14.37
N ASN A 198 2.27 13.39 15.37
CA ASN A 198 2.04 12.95 16.75
C ASN A 198 0.70 13.52 17.25
N ARG A 199 -0.40 12.82 16.97
CA ARG A 199 -1.71 13.08 17.54
C ARG A 199 -1.69 12.49 18.93
N PRO A 200 -1.84 13.31 19.98
CA PRO A 200 -2.24 12.76 21.25
C PRO A 200 -3.75 12.43 21.22
N GLN A 201 -4.13 11.51 22.11
CA GLN A 201 -5.46 11.14 22.65
C GLN A 201 -6.10 9.88 22.05
N PRO A 202 -6.85 9.06 22.82
CA PRO A 202 -7.02 8.95 24.29
C PRO A 202 -6.32 7.73 24.94
#